data_AF-A0A2M9E6I1-F1
#
_entry.id   AF-A0A2M9E6I1-F1
#
_cell.length_a   1.000
_cell.length_b   1.000
_cell.length_c   1.000
_cell.angle_alpha   90.00
_cell.angle_beta   90.00
_cell.angle_gamma   90.00
#
_symmetry.space_group_name_H-M   'P 1'
#
loop_
_entity.id
_entity.type
_entity.pdbx_description
1 polymer ?
#
loop_
_entity_poly.entity_id
_entity_poly.type
_entity_poly.pdbx_seq_one_letter_code
_entity_poly.pdbx_strand_id
1 'polypeptide(L)'
;MSDNPLTGEVSNSKLAAVFDSASVAREAADAVVQVLALHPTQVKLITPDEPDAAIKLEPEGRGIWRTILVAHMRMGLFGAAAGALAFAIMMWLGVPFVVQSPVAASLVTIAFGTVGGLMLGGLVSMRPDHDRYVDATRSAMAAQQCTVVVHARSKEEQQQARELLAARGGKVTATL
;
A
#
# COMPACT_ATOMS: atom_id res chain seq x y z
N MET A 1 7.18 -13.29 -3.39
CA MET A 1 6.42 -12.51 -4.38
C MET A 1 5.07 -12.24 -3.75
N SER A 2 4.51 -11.04 -3.85
CA SER A 2 3.20 -10.75 -3.28
C SER A 2 2.09 -11.36 -4.14
N ASP A 3 1.04 -11.85 -3.50
CA ASP A 3 -0.10 -12.50 -4.16
C ASP A 3 -1.14 -11.52 -4.72
N ASN A 4 -0.90 -10.21 -4.62
CA ASN A 4 -1.84 -9.20 -5.08
C ASN A 4 -1.47 -8.68 -6.48
N PRO A 5 -2.23 -9.03 -7.54
CA PRO A 5 -1.93 -8.64 -8.91
C PRO A 5 -2.04 -7.13 -9.17
N LEU A 6 -2.60 -6.36 -8.20
CA LEU A 6 -2.81 -4.92 -8.28
C LEU A 6 -1.64 -4.09 -7.70
N THR A 7 -0.72 -4.70 -6.95
CA THR A 7 0.36 -3.99 -6.24
C THR A 7 1.74 -4.53 -6.59
N GLY A 8 2.77 -3.67 -6.57
CA GLY A 8 4.16 -4.06 -6.89
C GLY A 8 5.05 -4.35 -5.68
N GLU A 9 4.51 -4.33 -4.47
CA GLU A 9 5.26 -4.45 -3.20
C GLU A 9 5.51 -5.90 -2.81
N VAL A 10 6.57 -6.15 -2.03
CA VAL A 10 6.96 -7.51 -1.64
C VAL A 10 6.30 -7.93 -0.31
N SER A 11 5.94 -7.00 0.58
CA SER A 11 5.16 -7.25 1.80
C SER A 11 3.92 -6.35 1.89
N ASN A 12 2.75 -6.87 1.53
CA ASN A 12 1.48 -6.16 1.71
C ASN A 12 0.96 -6.24 3.16
N SER A 13 1.49 -7.16 3.96
CA SER A 13 1.07 -7.44 5.33
C SER A 13 2.09 -6.89 6.33
N LYS A 14 1.99 -5.62 6.70
CA LYS A 14 2.86 -4.98 7.69
C LYS A 14 2.16 -4.86 9.04
N LEU A 15 2.93 -4.80 10.11
CA LEU A 15 2.41 -4.50 11.46
C LEU A 15 3.41 -3.66 12.26
N ALA A 16 2.87 -2.78 13.10
CA ALA A 16 3.60 -2.04 14.14
C ALA A 16 3.09 -2.48 15.50
N ALA A 17 4.00 -2.74 16.44
CA ALA A 17 3.69 -2.89 17.86
C ALA A 17 4.44 -1.81 18.64
N VAL A 18 3.70 -0.98 19.36
CA VAL A 18 4.25 0.12 20.18
C VAL A 18 4.45 -0.36 21.61
N PHE A 19 5.60 0.02 22.20
CA PHE A 19 6.02 -0.32 23.55
C PHE A 19 6.55 0.93 24.27
N ASP A 20 6.27 1.04 25.57
CA ASP A 20 6.75 2.15 26.40
C ASP A 20 8.23 2.06 26.76
N SER A 21 8.84 0.88 26.63
CA SER A 21 10.23 0.62 27.01
C SER A 21 11.05 0.07 25.85
N ALA A 22 12.23 0.65 25.65
CA ALA A 22 13.21 0.20 24.66
C ALA A 22 13.74 -1.21 24.94
N SER A 23 13.84 -1.62 26.22
CA SER A 23 14.27 -2.98 26.57
C SER A 23 13.22 -4.01 26.18
N VAL A 24 11.96 -3.73 26.52
CA VAL A 24 10.81 -4.60 26.20
C VAL A 24 10.62 -4.69 24.68
N ALA A 25 10.74 -3.56 23.97
CA ALA A 25 10.65 -3.54 22.52
C ALA A 25 11.75 -4.38 21.84
N ARG A 26 12.97 -4.33 22.37
CA ARG A 26 14.11 -5.11 21.85
C ARG A 26 13.94 -6.61 22.11
N GLU A 27 13.56 -6.98 23.32
CA GLU A 27 13.25 -8.38 23.65
C GLU A 27 12.09 -8.93 22.82
N ALA A 28 11.07 -8.11 22.55
CA ALA A 28 9.95 -8.49 21.70
C ALA A 28 10.39 -8.68 20.24
N ALA A 29 11.26 -7.82 19.71
CA ALA A 29 11.82 -7.96 18.37
C ALA A 29 12.65 -9.25 18.23
N ASP A 30 13.52 -9.52 19.20
CA ASP A 30 14.34 -10.75 19.22
C ASP A 30 13.47 -12.01 19.31
N ALA A 31 12.40 -11.96 20.13
CA ALA A 31 11.44 -13.05 20.24
C ALA A 31 10.69 -13.31 18.93
N VAL A 32 10.31 -12.27 18.18
CA VAL A 32 9.67 -12.43 16.86
C VAL A 32 10.62 -13.15 15.89
N VAL A 33 11.89 -12.75 15.85
CA VAL A 33 12.90 -13.39 14.99
C VAL A 33 13.11 -14.86 15.38
N GLN A 34 13.24 -15.14 16.67
CA GLN A 34 13.55 -16.50 17.16
C GLN A 34 12.35 -17.45 17.11
N VAL A 35 11.17 -17.00 17.53
CA VAL A 35 9.98 -17.87 17.67
C VAL A 35 9.30 -18.12 16.33
N LEU A 36 9.25 -17.11 15.46
CA LEU A 36 8.60 -17.23 14.15
C LEU A 36 9.58 -17.55 13.03
N ALA A 37 10.87 -17.76 13.37
CA ALA A 37 11.96 -17.98 12.42
C ALA A 37 11.99 -16.93 11.27
N LEU A 38 11.52 -15.71 11.55
CA LEU A 38 11.50 -14.64 10.58
C LEU A 38 12.92 -14.14 10.33
N HIS A 39 13.21 -13.76 9.09
CA HIS A 39 14.53 -13.22 8.77
C HIS A 39 14.75 -11.90 9.53
N PRO A 40 15.94 -11.62 10.11
CA PRO A 40 16.19 -10.40 10.87
C PRO A 40 15.90 -9.10 10.12
N THR A 41 15.93 -9.11 8.78
CA THR A 41 15.57 -7.95 7.96
C THR A 41 14.06 -7.69 7.86
N GLN A 42 13.23 -8.65 8.27
CA GLN A 42 11.77 -8.51 8.37
C GLN A 42 11.33 -7.81 9.66
N VAL A 43 12.19 -7.74 10.68
CA VAL A 43 11.87 -7.15 11.97
C VAL A 43 12.74 -5.92 12.19
N LYS A 44 12.14 -4.77 12.47
CA LYS A 44 12.86 -3.53 12.72
C LYS A 44 12.40 -2.89 14.01
N LEU A 45 13.35 -2.51 14.85
CA LEU A 45 13.10 -1.70 16.03
C LEU A 45 13.33 -0.22 15.69
N ILE A 46 12.37 0.62 16.04
CA ILE A 46 12.42 2.08 15.86
C ILE A 46 12.35 2.72 17.24
N THR A 47 13.40 3.45 17.59
CA THR A 47 13.49 4.22 18.84
C THR A 47 13.14 5.70 18.61
N PRO A 48 12.74 6.46 19.65
CA PRO A 48 12.30 7.85 19.50
C PRO A 48 13.34 8.78 18.87
N ASP A 49 14.63 8.57 19.19
CA ASP A 49 15.74 9.41 18.73
C ASP A 49 16.39 8.91 17.42
N GLU A 50 15.75 7.97 16.73
CA GLU A 50 16.31 7.38 15.52
C GLU A 50 16.27 8.37 14.36
N PRO A 51 17.42 8.82 13.81
CA PRO A 51 17.47 9.86 12.78
C PRO A 51 16.86 9.40 11.45
N ASP A 52 16.89 8.09 11.15
CA ASP A 52 16.42 7.50 9.89
C ASP A 52 15.14 6.65 10.06
N ALA A 53 14.30 6.98 11.04
CA ALA A 53 13.07 6.25 11.32
C ALA A 53 12.20 6.04 10.06
N ALA A 54 12.09 7.07 9.20
CA ALA A 54 11.32 6.99 7.95
C ALA A 54 11.85 5.94 6.95
N ILE A 55 13.18 5.83 6.81
CA ILE A 55 13.81 4.85 5.91
C ILE A 55 13.68 3.42 6.47
N LYS A 56 13.72 3.30 7.80
CA LYS A 56 13.49 2.02 8.48
C LYS A 56 12.02 1.58 8.38
N LEU A 57 11.07 2.50 8.55
CA LEU A 57 9.63 2.30 8.38
C LEU A 57 9.26 1.85 6.96
N GLU A 58 9.85 2.49 5.95
CA GLU A 58 9.51 2.27 4.55
C GLU A 58 10.77 2.13 3.68
N PRO A 59 11.46 0.97 3.75
CA PRO A 59 12.61 0.72 2.88
C PRO A 59 12.23 0.59 1.39
N GLU A 60 10.93 0.46 1.08
CA GLU A 60 10.39 0.20 -0.26
C GLU A 60 9.87 1.45 -0.98
N GLY A 61 10.51 2.61 -0.85
CA GLY A 61 10.12 3.82 -1.62
C GLY A 61 9.98 3.58 -3.14
N ARG A 62 10.74 2.62 -3.69
CA ARG A 62 10.62 2.17 -5.10
C ARG A 62 9.34 1.35 -5.38
N GLY A 63 8.83 0.60 -4.40
CA GLY A 63 7.61 -0.20 -4.50
C GLY A 63 6.33 0.65 -4.52
N ILE A 64 6.35 1.77 -3.78
CA ILE A 64 5.28 2.77 -3.78
C ILE A 64 5.16 3.42 -5.17
N TRP A 65 6.28 3.91 -5.71
CA TRP A 65 6.29 4.54 -7.04
C TRP A 65 5.89 3.55 -8.15
N ARG A 66 6.34 2.29 -8.05
CA ARG A 66 5.92 1.22 -8.96
C ARG A 66 4.42 0.95 -8.85
N THR A 67 3.85 0.94 -7.65
CA THR A 67 2.41 0.73 -7.45
C THR A 67 1.60 1.89 -8.06
N ILE A 68 2.01 3.14 -7.82
CA ILE A 68 1.38 4.32 -8.44
C ILE A 68 1.40 4.18 -9.96
N LEU A 69 2.57 3.90 -10.55
CA LEU A 69 2.70 3.79 -12.00
C LEU A 69 1.87 2.63 -12.57
N VAL A 70 1.92 1.45 -11.97
CA VAL A 70 1.18 0.26 -12.43
C VAL A 70 -0.33 0.48 -12.32
N ALA A 71 -0.80 1.08 -11.21
CA ALA A 71 -2.21 1.39 -11.01
C ALA A 71 -2.72 2.39 -12.07
N HIS A 72 -1.99 3.49 -12.30
CA HIS A 72 -2.36 4.49 -13.31
C HIS A 72 -2.31 3.91 -14.73
N MET A 73 -1.29 3.14 -15.07
CA MET A 73 -1.17 2.53 -16.40
C MET A 73 -2.33 1.56 -16.67
N ARG A 74 -2.63 0.66 -15.71
CA ARG A 74 -3.72 -0.31 -15.87
C ARG A 74 -5.08 0.34 -15.91
N MET A 75 -5.37 1.25 -14.98
CA MET A 75 -6.66 1.91 -14.91
C MET A 75 -6.86 2.91 -16.05
N GLY A 76 -5.80 3.60 -16.49
CA GLY A 76 -5.82 4.44 -17.68
C GLY A 76 -6.12 3.63 -18.94
N LEU A 77 -5.50 2.46 -19.13
CA LEU A 77 -5.78 1.57 -20.25
C LEU A 77 -7.22 1.03 -20.21
N PHE A 78 -7.70 0.64 -19.02
CA PHE A 78 -9.09 0.22 -18.83
C PHE A 78 -10.07 1.35 -19.17
N GLY A 79 -9.80 2.57 -18.71
CA GLY A 79 -10.59 3.76 -19.02
C GLY A 79 -10.60 4.10 -20.51
N ALA A 80 -9.46 3.99 -21.19
CA ALA A 80 -9.36 4.16 -22.64
C ALA A 80 -10.21 3.13 -23.40
N ALA A 81 -10.14 1.86 -23.00
CA ALA A 81 -10.93 0.78 -23.58
C ALA A 81 -12.44 0.99 -23.37
N ALA A 82 -12.84 1.43 -22.16
CA ALA A 82 -14.22 1.78 -21.87
C ALA A 82 -14.70 2.99 -22.71
N GLY A 83 -13.87 4.02 -22.89
CA GLY A 83 -14.16 5.17 -23.75
C GLY A 83 -14.30 4.79 -25.24
N ALA A 84 -13.47 3.85 -25.72
CA ALA A 84 -13.57 3.30 -27.07
C ALA A 84 -14.84 2.48 -27.24
N LEU A 85 -15.21 1.67 -26.25
CA LEU A 85 -16.46 0.89 -26.25
C LEU A 85 -17.69 1.81 -26.27
N ALA A 86 -17.68 2.87 -25.45
CA ALA A 86 -18.75 3.86 -25.45
C ALA A 86 -18.90 4.55 -26.80
N PHE A 87 -17.78 4.92 -27.45
CA PHE A 87 -17.79 5.45 -28.81
C PHE A 87 -18.40 4.47 -29.82
N ALA A 88 -17.98 3.20 -29.79
CA ALA A 88 -18.52 2.17 -30.68
C ALA A 88 -20.04 2.00 -30.51
N ILE A 89 -20.53 2.04 -29.28
CA ILE A 89 -21.98 2.00 -28.98
C ILE A 89 -22.68 3.23 -29.55
N MET A 90 -22.14 4.45 -29.36
CA MET A 90 -22.76 5.67 -29.88
C MET A 90 -22.74 5.74 -31.42
N MET A 91 -21.70 5.21 -32.05
CA MET A 91 -21.63 5.02 -33.51
C MET A 91 -22.71 4.05 -33.99
N TRP A 92 -22.88 2.92 -33.30
CA TRP A 92 -23.90 1.92 -33.63
C TRP A 92 -25.32 2.45 -33.47
N LEU A 93 -25.58 3.24 -32.43
CA LEU A 93 -26.87 3.91 -32.20
C LEU A 93 -27.13 5.09 -33.14
N GLY A 94 -26.16 5.48 -33.97
CA GLY A 94 -26.33 6.55 -34.94
C GLY A 94 -26.45 7.95 -34.32
N VAL A 95 -25.83 8.20 -33.16
CA VAL A 95 -25.90 9.49 -32.48
C VAL A 95 -25.43 10.60 -33.43
N PRO A 96 -26.27 11.60 -33.80
CA PRO A 96 -25.97 12.52 -34.89
C PRO A 96 -24.63 13.24 -34.74
N PHE A 97 -24.32 13.74 -33.54
CA PHE A 97 -23.06 14.44 -33.25
C PHE A 97 -21.83 13.53 -33.40
N VAL A 98 -21.96 12.24 -33.07
CA VAL A 98 -20.87 11.27 -33.13
C VAL A 98 -20.62 10.82 -34.56
N VAL A 99 -21.67 10.54 -35.32
CA VAL A 99 -21.56 10.10 -36.73
C VAL A 99 -21.09 11.23 -37.65
N GLN A 100 -21.47 12.49 -37.36
CA GLN A 100 -21.03 13.65 -38.14
C GLN A 100 -19.57 14.03 -37.88
N SER A 101 -19.02 13.70 -36.71
CA SER A 101 -17.62 14.00 -36.37
C SER A 101 -16.95 12.82 -35.64
N PRO A 102 -16.76 11.67 -36.30
CA PRO A 102 -16.32 10.43 -35.64
C PRO A 102 -14.90 10.53 -35.09
N VAL A 103 -14.02 11.28 -35.75
CA VAL A 103 -12.66 11.55 -35.27
C VAL A 103 -12.70 12.38 -33.98
N ALA A 104 -13.43 13.50 -33.96
CA ALA A 104 -13.50 14.32 -32.76
C ALA A 104 -14.19 13.57 -31.61
N ALA A 105 -15.28 12.87 -31.91
CA ALA A 105 -16.02 12.10 -30.91
C ALA A 105 -15.17 10.97 -30.31
N SER A 106 -14.46 10.18 -31.14
CA SER A 106 -13.57 9.11 -30.63
C SER A 106 -12.42 9.66 -29.79
N LEU A 107 -11.80 10.77 -30.20
CA LEU A 107 -10.75 11.42 -29.42
C LEU A 107 -11.27 11.86 -28.05
N VAL A 108 -12.43 12.52 -28.01
CA VAL A 108 -13.05 12.99 -26.76
C VAL A 108 -13.40 11.82 -25.85
N THR A 109 -14.10 10.80 -26.33
CA THR A 109 -14.56 9.69 -25.48
C THR A 109 -13.40 8.87 -24.94
N ILE A 110 -12.37 8.59 -25.76
CA ILE A 110 -11.17 7.88 -25.33
C ILE A 110 -10.38 8.73 -24.36
N ALA A 111 -10.21 10.04 -24.61
CA ALA A 111 -9.50 10.93 -23.71
C ALA A 111 -10.17 11.03 -22.33
N PHE A 112 -11.48 11.29 -22.30
CA PHE A 112 -12.23 11.36 -21.03
C PHE A 112 -12.30 10.01 -20.32
N GLY A 113 -12.44 8.91 -21.06
CA GLY A 113 -12.35 7.56 -20.50
C GLY A 113 -10.99 7.31 -19.86
N THR A 114 -9.90 7.68 -20.54
CA THR A 114 -8.53 7.57 -20.02
C THR A 114 -8.34 8.42 -18.78
N VAL A 115 -8.77 9.68 -18.77
CA VAL A 115 -8.69 10.57 -17.60
C VAL A 115 -9.46 9.99 -16.42
N GLY A 116 -10.69 9.51 -16.64
CA GLY A 116 -11.48 8.83 -15.61
C GLY A 116 -10.76 7.58 -15.07
N GLY A 117 -10.18 6.78 -15.96
CA GLY A 117 -9.34 5.64 -15.58
C GLY A 117 -8.12 6.04 -14.74
N LEU A 118 -7.40 7.09 -15.13
CA LEU A 118 -6.26 7.61 -14.37
C LEU A 118 -6.67 8.11 -12.99
N MET A 119 -7.80 8.81 -12.87
CA MET A 119 -8.35 9.26 -11.58
C MET A 119 -8.67 8.07 -10.65
N LEU A 120 -9.25 6.99 -11.19
CA LEU A 120 -9.47 5.75 -10.45
C LEU A 120 -8.14 5.07 -10.06
N GLY A 121 -7.13 5.12 -10.93
CA GLY A 121 -5.77 4.68 -10.61
C GLY A 121 -5.17 5.44 -9.42
N GLY A 122 -5.42 6.75 -9.38
CA GLY A 122 -5.11 7.61 -8.23
C GLY A 122 -5.77 7.13 -6.95
N LEU A 123 -7.09 6.88 -6.99
CA LEU A 123 -7.86 6.37 -5.84
C LEU A 123 -7.32 5.02 -5.33
N VAL A 124 -7.02 4.09 -6.24
CA VAL A 124 -6.42 2.79 -5.89
C VAL A 124 -5.02 2.97 -5.29
N SER A 125 -4.26 3.96 -5.76
CA SER A 125 -2.92 4.24 -5.26
C SER A 125 -2.87 4.98 -3.93
N MET A 126 -3.97 5.63 -3.52
CA MET A 126 -4.05 6.40 -2.27
C MET A 126 -3.96 5.56 -0.98
N ARG A 127 -3.82 4.22 -1.08
CA ARG A 127 -3.57 3.27 0.03
C ARG A 127 -3.92 3.81 1.43
N PRO A 128 -5.21 4.07 1.72
CA PRO A 128 -5.62 4.75 2.96
C PRO A 128 -5.29 3.95 4.23
N ASP A 129 -4.96 2.68 4.07
CA ASP A 129 -4.56 1.73 5.10
C ASP A 129 -3.06 1.80 5.45
N HIS A 130 -2.19 2.23 4.52
CA HIS A 130 -0.75 2.36 4.76
C HIS A 130 -0.43 3.51 5.73
N ASP A 131 -1.18 4.61 5.62
CA ASP A 131 -0.99 5.82 6.43
C ASP A 131 -1.18 5.53 7.93
N ARG A 132 -2.08 4.60 8.30
CA ARG A 132 -2.39 4.32 9.71
C ARG A 132 -1.21 3.71 10.47
N TYR A 133 -0.37 2.93 9.80
CA TYR A 133 0.83 2.33 10.39
C TYR A 133 1.97 3.35 10.53
N VAL A 134 2.13 4.23 9.54
CA VAL A 134 3.11 5.33 9.57
C VAL A 134 2.72 6.35 10.65
N ASP A 135 1.46 6.73 10.72
CA ASP A 135 0.92 7.67 11.71
C ASP A 135 1.00 7.11 13.14
N ALA A 136 0.72 5.81 13.33
CA ALA A 136 0.88 5.16 14.62
C ALA A 136 2.34 5.20 15.10
N THR A 137 3.29 4.97 14.19
CA THR A 137 4.72 4.99 14.53
C THR A 137 5.22 6.42 14.79
N ARG A 138 4.79 7.43 14.00
CA ARG A 138 5.09 8.84 14.29
C ARG A 138 4.51 9.29 15.63
N SER A 139 3.27 8.89 15.93
CA SER A 139 2.60 9.21 17.20
C SER A 139 3.34 8.58 18.38
N ALA A 140 3.80 7.33 18.23
CA ALA A 140 4.61 6.64 19.23
C ALA A 140 5.96 7.35 19.46
N MET A 141 6.66 7.76 18.40
CA MET A 141 7.91 8.53 18.52
C MET A 141 7.68 9.88 19.22
N ALA A 142 6.60 10.60 18.88
CA ALA A 142 6.22 11.84 19.56
C ALA A 142 5.92 11.63 21.05
N ALA A 143 5.40 10.45 21.41
CA ALA A 143 5.16 10.03 22.79
C ALA A 143 6.39 9.42 23.49
N GLN A 144 7.58 9.45 22.86
CA GLN A 144 8.83 8.85 23.37
C GLN A 144 8.75 7.33 23.57
N GLN A 145 7.90 6.67 22.79
CA GLN A 145 7.69 5.21 22.79
C GLN A 145 8.50 4.55 21.67
N CYS A 146 8.81 3.26 21.85
CA CYS A 146 9.52 2.44 20.86
C CYS A 146 8.53 1.63 20.02
N THR A 147 8.83 1.44 18.73
CA THR A 147 7.97 0.66 17.82
C THR A 147 8.74 -0.50 17.21
N VAL A 148 8.17 -1.70 17.32
CA VAL A 148 8.63 -2.90 16.60
C VAL A 148 7.78 -3.05 15.34
N VAL A 149 8.44 -3.04 14.19
CA VAL A 149 7.85 -3.19 12.87
C VAL A 149 8.15 -4.60 12.37
N VAL A 150 7.13 -5.30 11.89
CA VAL A 150 7.30 -6.59 11.20
C VAL A 150 6.75 -6.49 9.78
N HIS A 151 7.61 -6.78 8.81
CA HIS A 151 7.29 -6.94 7.41
C HIS A 151 7.02 -8.41 7.11
N ALA A 152 5.77 -8.84 7.31
CA ALA A 152 5.36 -10.20 7.04
C ALA A 152 5.19 -10.42 5.52
N ARG A 153 5.58 -11.59 5.05
CA ARG A 153 5.45 -11.98 3.64
C ARG A 153 4.11 -12.64 3.33
N SER A 154 3.39 -13.11 4.36
CA SER A 154 2.05 -13.69 4.26
C SER A 154 1.12 -13.17 5.37
N LYS A 155 -0.19 -13.42 5.22
CA LYS A 155 -1.18 -13.09 6.25
C LYS A 155 -1.02 -13.96 7.49
N GLU A 156 -0.60 -15.21 7.32
CA GLU A 156 -0.33 -16.13 8.42
C GLU A 156 0.84 -15.64 9.27
N GLU A 157 1.94 -15.22 8.66
CA GLU A 157 3.10 -14.61 9.36
C GLU A 157 2.67 -13.33 10.11
N GLN A 158 1.84 -12.50 9.49
CA GLN A 158 1.33 -11.26 10.11
C GLN A 158 0.48 -11.56 11.34
N GLN A 159 -0.40 -12.57 11.27
CA GLN A 159 -1.26 -12.96 12.37
C GLN A 159 -0.46 -13.54 13.54
N GLN A 160 0.50 -14.42 13.27
CA GLN A 160 1.38 -14.99 14.30
C GLN A 160 2.22 -13.91 15.01
N ALA A 161 2.78 -12.97 14.24
CA ALA A 161 3.54 -11.85 14.79
C ALA A 161 2.65 -10.90 15.61
N ARG A 162 1.41 -10.66 15.16
CA ARG A 162 0.41 -9.88 15.91
C ARG A 162 0.12 -10.51 17.27
N GLU A 163 -0.15 -11.81 17.31
CA GLU A 163 -0.47 -12.52 18.56
C GLU A 163 0.71 -12.49 19.53
N LEU A 164 1.92 -12.75 19.03
CA LEU A 164 3.13 -12.76 19.86
C LEU A 164 3.47 -11.37 20.43
N LEU A 165 3.32 -10.31 19.63
CA LEU A 165 3.60 -8.94 20.08
C LEU A 165 2.52 -8.42 21.03
N ALA A 166 1.25 -8.77 20.81
CA ALA A 166 0.17 -8.43 21.73
C ALA A 166 0.35 -9.14 23.08
N ALA A 167 0.75 -10.41 23.09
CA ALA A 167 1.03 -11.17 24.31
C ALA A 167 2.18 -10.58 25.15
N ARG A 168 3.09 -9.82 24.52
CA ARG A 168 4.20 -9.13 25.18
C ARG A 168 3.89 -7.68 25.57
N GLY A 169 2.63 -7.27 25.49
CA GLY A 169 2.17 -5.94 25.89
C GLY A 169 2.30 -4.85 24.82
N GLY A 170 2.61 -5.22 23.58
CA GLY A 170 2.68 -4.28 22.46
C GLY A 170 1.29 -3.85 22.01
N LYS A 171 1.07 -2.54 21.82
CA LYS A 171 -0.14 -2.04 21.18
C LYS A 171 -0.01 -2.22 19.66
N VAL A 172 -0.66 -3.24 19.11
CA VAL A 172 -0.49 -3.66 17.70
C VAL A 172 -1.45 -2.96 16.75
N THR A 173 -0.91 -2.42 15.66
CA THR A 173 -1.64 -1.91 14.49
C THR A 173 -1.16 -2.66 13.25
N ALA A 174 -2.07 -3.19 12.43
CA ALA A 174 -1.75 -4.00 11.26
C ALA A 174 -2.45 -3.45 9.99
N THR A 175 -1.81 -3.61 8.83
CA THR A 175 -2.42 -3.35 7.51
C THR A 175 -3.29 -4.54 7.07
N LEU A 176 -4.23 -4.32 6.14
CA LEU A 176 -5.22 -5.31 5.69
C LEU A 176 -4.68 -6.34 4.69
#